data_AF-A0AA51MJ72-F1
#
_entry.id   AF-A0AA51MJ72-F1
#
_cell.length_a   1.000
_cell.length_b   1.000
_cell.length_c   1.000
_cell.angle_alpha   90.00
_cell.angle_beta   90.00
_cell.angle_gamma   90.00
#
_symmetry.space_group_name_H-M   'P 1'
#
loop_
_entity.id
_entity.type
_entity.pdbx_description
1 polymer ?
#
loop_
_entity_poly.entity_id
_entity_poly.type
_entity_poly.pdbx_seq_one_letter_code
_entity_poly.pdbx_strand_id
1 'polypeptide(L)'
;MLWATRVVFYLSLRPNQAVERNKGEALEKSQHMNKHLHFGEVVEGYAIRVLNEREARAAAGILFAFGIMTFMYSYIFMDFRYTRLFITFFMVDFFIRVLLNPKYSPSLIAGRFFVARQTPEYVGAAQKRFAWSIGLILSVIMFVLVVVLEMMTPIKIGICVACLILLFSEAAFGICIGCVLYNWLTSNKASHCPGGVCEVREKTAIQAINPVQAAIAIFAFLIAAVLGYQA
;
A
#
# COMPACT_ATOMS: atom_id res chain seq x y z
N MET A 1 14.70 47.06 -40.92
CA MET A 1 14.91 45.62 -41.12
C MET A 1 15.32 44.84 -39.85
N LEU A 2 15.09 45.34 -38.62
CA LEU A 2 15.53 44.66 -37.37
C LEU A 2 14.48 44.57 -36.24
N TRP A 3 13.23 44.98 -36.48
CA TRP A 3 12.16 44.91 -35.47
C TRP A 3 11.08 43.84 -35.74
N ALA A 4 10.90 43.41 -36.99
CA ALA A 4 9.84 42.47 -37.35
C ALA A 4 10.14 41.00 -36.99
N THR A 5 11.40 40.62 -36.84
CA THR A 5 11.82 39.23 -36.56
C THR A 5 11.77 38.84 -35.07
N ARG A 6 11.67 39.81 -34.14
CA ARG A 6 11.60 39.51 -32.69
C ARG A 6 10.19 39.18 -32.19
N VAL A 7 9.14 39.64 -32.87
CA VAL A 7 7.74 39.41 -32.46
C VAL A 7 7.29 37.99 -32.81
N VAL A 8 7.74 37.44 -33.94
CA VAL A 8 7.40 36.07 -34.37
C VAL A 8 8.01 35.02 -33.44
N PHE A 9 9.17 35.28 -32.84
CA PHE A 9 9.83 34.33 -31.93
C PHE A 9 9.15 34.24 -30.55
N TYR A 10 8.52 35.32 -30.07
CA TYR A 10 7.85 35.34 -28.76
C TYR A 10 6.48 34.66 -28.75
N LEU A 11 5.84 34.51 -29.91
CA LEU A 11 4.51 33.86 -30.02
C LEU A 11 4.57 32.32 -30.08
N SER A 12 5.75 31.73 -30.31
CA SER A 12 5.93 30.26 -30.40
C SER A 12 6.09 29.57 -29.03
N LEU A 13 6.34 30.31 -27.95
CA LEU A 13 6.59 29.76 -26.60
C LEU A 13 5.36 29.72 -25.67
N ARG A 14 4.16 30.06 -26.16
CA ARG A 14 2.91 30.10 -25.35
C ARG A 14 1.93 28.92 -25.47
N PRO A 15 2.20 27.73 -26.04
CA PRO A 15 1.18 26.67 -26.03
C PRO A 15 1.01 25.99 -24.66
N ASN A 16 2.01 26.02 -23.77
CA ASN A 16 1.97 25.25 -22.50
C ASN A 16 1.26 25.93 -21.32
N GLN A 17 1.21 27.26 -21.26
CA GLN A 17 0.63 27.95 -20.09
C GLN A 17 -0.90 27.85 -20.02
N ALA A 18 -1.60 27.71 -21.15
CA ALA A 18 -3.05 27.53 -21.16
C ALA A 18 -3.48 26.12 -20.72
N VAL A 19 -2.64 25.11 -20.97
CA VAL A 19 -2.87 23.72 -20.51
C VAL A 19 -2.66 23.62 -19.01
N GLU A 20 -1.61 24.23 -18.44
CA GLU A 20 -1.39 24.23 -16.99
C GLU A 20 -2.45 25.03 -16.22
N ARG A 21 -2.93 26.16 -16.78
CA ARG A 21 -3.99 26.97 -16.16
C ARG A 21 -5.33 26.24 -16.12
N ASN A 22 -5.72 25.57 -17.21
CA ASN A 22 -6.92 24.72 -17.23
C ASN A 22 -6.79 23.50 -16.30
N LYS A 23 -5.58 22.95 -16.14
CA LYS A 23 -5.30 21.88 -15.16
C LYS A 23 -5.46 22.39 -13.72
N GLY A 24 -4.97 23.60 -13.44
CA GLY A 24 -5.12 24.29 -12.15
C GLY A 24 -6.59 24.55 -11.82
N GLU A 25 -7.38 25.08 -12.74
CA GLU A 25 -8.81 25.34 -12.56
C GLU A 25 -9.65 24.05 -12.43
N ALA A 26 -9.26 22.95 -13.10
CA ALA A 26 -9.88 21.64 -12.96
C ALA A 26 -9.51 20.95 -11.62
N LEU A 27 -8.29 21.15 -11.13
CA LEU A 27 -7.84 20.70 -9.80
C LEU A 27 -8.54 21.48 -8.68
N GLU A 28 -8.73 22.80 -8.86
CA GLU A 28 -9.44 23.66 -7.91
C GLU A 28 -10.93 23.31 -7.86
N LYS A 29 -11.58 23.04 -9.00
CA LYS A 29 -12.98 22.55 -9.05
C LYS A 29 -13.16 21.18 -8.40
N SER A 30 -12.14 20.31 -8.42
CA SER A 30 -12.13 19.01 -7.71
C SER A 30 -12.05 19.18 -6.18
N GLN A 31 -11.47 20.27 -5.67
CA GLN A 31 -11.36 20.55 -4.24
C GLN A 31 -12.67 21.02 -3.58
N HIS A 32 -13.67 21.44 -4.37
CA HIS A 32 -14.93 22.01 -3.84
C HIS A 32 -16.04 20.97 -3.59
N MET A 33 -15.79 19.68 -3.87
CA MET A 33 -16.71 18.58 -3.57
C MET A 33 -16.31 17.91 -2.25
N ASN A 34 -16.97 18.32 -1.17
CA ASN A 34 -16.86 17.78 0.20
C ASN A 34 -15.42 17.66 0.75
N LYS A 35 -14.95 18.72 1.44
CA LYS A 35 -13.62 18.85 2.08
C LYS A 35 -13.19 17.67 2.97
N HIS A 36 -14.11 16.79 3.37
CA HIS A 36 -13.86 15.73 4.34
C HIS A 36 -13.77 14.30 3.74
N LEU A 37 -14.24 14.06 2.51
CA LEU A 37 -14.34 12.73 1.89
C LEU A 37 -13.52 12.62 0.60
N HIS A 38 -12.23 12.95 0.67
CA HIS A 38 -11.30 12.76 -0.44
C HIS A 38 -10.26 11.69 -0.09
N PHE A 39 -9.94 10.84 -1.06
CA PHE A 39 -8.96 9.77 -0.91
C PHE A 39 -7.62 10.19 -1.55
N GLY A 40 -6.55 10.21 -0.75
CA GLY A 40 -5.20 10.64 -1.15
C GLY A 40 -4.97 12.14 -1.02
N GLU A 41 -3.70 12.53 -0.97
CA GLU A 41 -3.25 13.91 -0.84
C GLU A 41 -2.81 14.47 -2.21
N VAL A 42 -2.98 15.78 -2.41
CA VAL A 42 -2.51 16.48 -3.61
C VAL A 42 -1.15 17.07 -3.30
N VAL A 43 -0.12 16.66 -4.05
CA VAL A 43 1.26 17.10 -3.87
C VAL A 43 1.73 17.79 -5.16
N GLU A 44 2.44 18.90 -5.02
CA GLU A 44 3.01 19.62 -6.17
C GLU A 44 3.95 18.71 -6.97
N GLY A 45 3.82 18.72 -8.29
CA GLY A 45 4.58 17.85 -9.20
C GLY A 45 3.89 16.53 -9.55
N TYR A 46 2.75 16.19 -8.95
CA TYR A 46 1.96 14.99 -9.30
C TYR A 46 0.60 15.37 -9.89
N ALA A 47 0.27 14.81 -11.06
CA ALA A 47 -1.02 15.04 -11.71
C ALA A 47 -2.18 14.23 -11.10
N ILE A 48 -1.86 13.23 -10.27
CA ILE A 48 -2.81 12.36 -9.60
C ILE A 48 -2.71 12.55 -8.09
N ARG A 49 -3.76 12.15 -7.36
CA ARG A 49 -3.68 12.04 -5.90
C ARG A 49 -2.72 10.95 -5.51
N VAL A 50 -1.87 11.24 -4.55
CA VAL A 50 -0.81 10.35 -4.09
C VAL A 50 -0.96 10.05 -2.61
N LEU A 51 -0.29 8.99 -2.18
CA LEU A 51 -0.13 8.64 -0.79
C LEU A 51 1.33 8.29 -0.52
N ASN A 52 1.79 8.51 0.69
CA ASN A 52 3.13 8.11 1.11
C ASN A 52 3.17 6.60 1.36
N GLU A 53 3.94 5.88 0.53
CA GLU A 53 4.11 4.44 0.60
C GLU A 53 4.78 4.00 1.89
N ARG A 54 5.72 4.80 2.42
CA ARG A 54 6.44 4.45 3.64
C ARG A 54 5.52 4.43 4.85
N GLU A 55 4.56 5.37 4.92
CA GLU A 55 3.52 5.39 5.94
C GLU A 55 2.62 4.17 5.84
N ALA A 56 2.20 3.81 4.63
CA ALA A 56 1.36 2.64 4.39
C ALA A 56 2.08 1.34 4.79
N ARG A 57 3.38 1.21 4.48
CA ARG A 57 4.22 0.07 4.87
C ARG A 57 4.43 -0.01 6.38
N ALA A 58 4.65 1.12 7.04
CA ALA A 58 4.76 1.17 8.49
C ALA A 58 3.44 0.78 9.17
N ALA A 59 2.30 1.28 8.67
CA ALA A 59 0.98 0.89 9.16
C ALA A 59 0.73 -0.61 8.99
N ALA A 60 1.07 -1.18 7.83
CA ALA A 60 0.98 -2.62 7.57
C ALA A 60 1.85 -3.43 8.54
N GLY A 61 3.08 -2.97 8.82
CA GLY A 61 3.99 -3.62 9.78
C GLY A 61 3.45 -3.60 11.22
N ILE A 62 2.84 -2.49 11.65
CA ILE A 62 2.21 -2.38 12.97
C ILE A 62 1.04 -3.36 13.10
N LEU A 63 0.14 -3.36 12.10
CA LEU A 63 -1.01 -4.27 12.08
C LEU A 63 -0.57 -5.74 12.00
N PHE A 64 0.48 -6.05 11.24
CA PHE A 64 1.07 -7.39 11.20
C PHE A 64 1.60 -7.81 12.58
N ALA A 65 2.35 -6.94 13.27
CA ALA A 65 2.94 -7.25 14.57
C ALA A 65 1.87 -7.56 15.63
N PHE A 66 0.81 -6.76 15.73
CA PHE A 66 -0.31 -7.06 16.63
C PHE A 66 -1.12 -8.28 16.16
N GLY A 67 -1.30 -8.43 14.84
CA GLY A 67 -2.03 -9.56 14.26
C GLY A 67 -1.37 -10.89 14.56
N ILE A 68 -0.06 -11.02 14.33
CA ILE A 68 0.67 -12.25 14.63
C ILE A 68 0.72 -12.52 16.13
N MET A 69 0.90 -11.49 16.97
CA MET A 69 0.92 -11.63 18.42
C MET A 69 -0.40 -12.20 18.95
N THR A 70 -1.52 -11.60 18.58
CA THR A 70 -2.86 -12.05 19.01
C THR A 70 -3.22 -13.42 18.45
N PHE A 71 -2.87 -13.68 17.19
CA PHE A 71 -3.06 -14.98 16.55
C PHE A 71 -2.29 -16.09 17.28
N MET A 72 -1.00 -15.89 17.56
CA MET A 72 -0.17 -16.86 18.29
C MET A 72 -0.69 -17.10 19.70
N TYR A 73 -1.10 -16.05 20.40
CA TYR A 73 -1.70 -16.17 21.73
C TYR A 73 -2.97 -17.03 21.69
N SER A 74 -3.88 -16.73 20.75
CA SER A 74 -5.13 -17.46 20.61
C SER A 74 -4.92 -18.91 20.17
N TYR A 75 -3.89 -19.19 19.37
CA TYR A 75 -3.56 -20.55 18.95
C TYR A 75 -3.01 -21.41 20.09
N ILE A 76 -2.16 -20.85 20.96
CA ILE A 76 -1.54 -21.58 22.08
C ILE A 76 -2.51 -21.73 23.26
N PHE A 77 -3.16 -20.64 23.65
CA PHE A 77 -3.99 -20.60 24.86
C PHE A 77 -5.46 -20.91 24.62
N MET A 78 -5.88 -21.07 23.36
CA MET A 78 -7.27 -21.30 22.96
C MET A 78 -8.25 -20.23 23.46
N ASP A 79 -7.74 -19.03 23.78
CA ASP A 79 -8.53 -17.85 24.19
C ASP A 79 -8.56 -16.81 23.06
N PHE A 80 -9.76 -16.50 22.58
CA PHE A 80 -10.00 -15.60 21.44
C PHE A 80 -10.26 -14.14 21.84
N ARG A 81 -10.25 -13.80 23.14
CA ARG A 81 -10.59 -12.44 23.61
C ARG A 81 -9.72 -11.36 22.94
N TYR A 82 -8.41 -11.58 22.89
CA TYR A 82 -7.49 -10.62 22.27
C TYR A 82 -7.62 -10.57 20.75
N THR A 83 -7.80 -11.72 20.10
CA THR A 83 -8.03 -11.80 18.64
C THR A 83 -9.31 -11.08 18.24
N ARG A 84 -10.38 -11.21 19.03
CA ARG A 84 -11.65 -10.52 18.80
C ARG A 84 -11.50 -9.00 18.88
N LEU A 85 -10.77 -8.52 19.89
CA LEU A 85 -10.47 -7.09 20.05
C LEU A 85 -9.64 -6.57 18.87
N PHE A 86 -8.59 -7.30 18.48
CA PHE A 86 -7.74 -6.94 17.35
C PHE A 86 -8.50 -6.91 16.02
N ILE A 87 -9.29 -7.94 15.70
CA ILE A 87 -10.05 -7.99 14.44
C ILE A 87 -11.09 -6.87 14.37
N THR A 88 -11.73 -6.54 15.49
CA THR A 88 -12.67 -5.41 15.56
C THR A 88 -11.95 -4.10 15.26
N PHE A 89 -10.80 -3.86 15.90
CA PHE A 89 -9.96 -2.70 15.62
C PHE A 89 -9.50 -2.66 14.15
N PHE A 90 -9.03 -3.80 13.62
CA PHE A 90 -8.56 -3.94 12.25
C PHE A 90 -9.66 -3.62 11.23
N MET A 91 -10.87 -4.13 11.44
CA MET A 91 -12.04 -3.81 10.61
C MET A 91 -12.37 -2.33 10.63
N VAL A 92 -12.40 -1.70 11.83
CA VAL A 92 -12.69 -0.26 11.98
C VAL A 92 -11.62 0.59 11.30
N ASP A 93 -10.34 0.23 11.46
CA ASP A 93 -9.23 0.93 10.82
C ASP A 93 -9.34 0.92 9.29
N PHE A 94 -9.60 -0.24 8.68
CA PHE A 94 -9.79 -0.35 7.23
C PHE A 94 -11.08 0.34 6.75
N PHE A 95 -12.14 0.31 7.56
CA PHE A 95 -13.39 1.00 7.25
C PHE A 95 -13.18 2.52 7.16
N ILE A 96 -12.53 3.11 8.17
CA ILE A 96 -12.17 4.54 8.19
C ILE A 96 -11.26 4.86 7.00
N ARG A 97 -10.26 4.00 6.74
CA ARG A 97 -9.27 4.20 5.69
C ARG A 97 -9.88 4.25 4.28
N VAL A 98 -10.84 3.37 3.98
CA VAL A 98 -11.41 3.22 2.63
C VAL A 98 -12.61 4.13 2.38
N LEU A 99 -13.49 4.31 3.38
CA LEU A 99 -14.76 5.01 3.20
C LEU A 99 -14.72 6.48 3.63
N LEU A 100 -14.00 6.82 4.70
CA LEU A 100 -13.94 8.18 5.22
C LEU A 100 -12.75 8.92 4.62
N ASN A 101 -11.56 8.68 5.17
CA ASN A 101 -10.32 9.29 4.72
C ASN A 101 -9.12 8.53 5.32
N PRO A 102 -8.10 8.15 4.52
CA PRO A 102 -6.89 7.53 5.04
C PRO A 102 -6.15 8.37 6.08
N LYS A 103 -6.33 9.71 6.08
CA LYS A 103 -5.75 10.62 7.05
C LYS A 103 -6.17 10.33 8.50
N TYR A 104 -7.36 9.75 8.72
CA TYR A 104 -7.89 9.45 10.04
C TYR A 104 -7.70 8.00 10.49
N SER A 105 -7.09 7.15 9.66
CA SER A 105 -6.84 5.76 10.04
C SER A 105 -5.80 5.71 11.16
N PRO A 106 -6.11 5.10 12.32
CA PRO A 106 -5.21 5.09 13.48
C PRO A 106 -3.87 4.43 13.18
N SER A 107 -3.88 3.36 12.37
CA SER A 107 -2.63 2.70 11.97
C SER A 107 -1.78 3.54 11.02
N LEU A 108 -2.38 4.34 10.11
CA LEU A 108 -1.64 5.29 9.27
C LEU A 108 -1.07 6.45 10.09
N ILE A 109 -1.82 6.95 11.07
CA ILE A 109 -1.34 8.00 11.99
C ILE A 109 -0.12 7.47 12.78
N ALA A 110 -0.19 6.24 13.27
CA ALA A 110 0.95 5.60 13.92
C ALA A 110 2.13 5.42 12.94
N GLY A 111 1.87 4.98 11.72
CA GLY A 111 2.89 4.87 10.67
C GLY A 111 3.58 6.20 10.35
N ARG A 112 2.81 7.29 10.25
CA ARG A 112 3.32 8.67 10.08
C ARG A 112 4.26 9.05 11.21
N PHE A 113 3.90 8.74 12.46
CA PHE A 113 4.74 9.03 13.61
C PHE A 113 6.11 8.33 13.52
N PHE A 114 6.15 7.06 13.15
CA PHE A 114 7.42 6.31 13.02
C PHE A 114 8.27 6.72 11.83
N VAL A 115 7.64 7.12 10.71
CA VAL A 115 8.31 7.41 9.44
C VAL A 115 8.57 8.90 9.23
N ALA A 116 8.17 9.78 10.17
CA ALA A 116 8.20 11.24 10.02
C ALA A 116 9.55 11.84 9.60
N ARG A 117 10.68 11.17 9.87
CA ARG A 117 12.03 11.64 9.52
C ARG A 117 12.55 11.11 8.18
N GLN A 118 11.79 10.25 7.50
CA GLN A 118 12.19 9.67 6.21
C GLN A 118 11.66 10.52 5.05
N THR A 119 12.36 10.49 3.92
CA THR A 119 11.88 11.13 2.70
C THR A 119 10.62 10.41 2.19
N PRO A 120 9.51 11.14 1.95
CA PRO A 120 8.26 10.51 1.52
C PRO A 120 8.43 9.90 0.13
N GLU A 121 7.81 8.75 -0.09
CA GLU A 121 7.75 8.08 -1.39
C GLU A 121 6.30 8.04 -1.85
N TYR A 122 5.98 8.71 -2.95
CA TYR A 122 4.61 8.91 -3.39
C TYR A 122 4.16 7.83 -4.38
N VAL A 123 3.03 7.22 -4.07
CA VAL A 123 2.40 6.16 -4.87
C VAL A 123 0.96 6.57 -5.19
N GLY A 124 0.49 6.22 -6.39
CA GLY A 124 -0.86 6.59 -6.83
C GLY A 124 -1.96 6.12 -5.86
N ALA A 125 -2.91 6.99 -5.53
CA ALA A 125 -3.91 6.70 -4.51
C ALA A 125 -4.99 5.69 -4.99
N ALA A 126 -5.34 5.69 -6.28
CA ALA A 126 -6.41 4.83 -6.81
C ALA A 126 -6.12 3.32 -6.65
N GLN A 127 -4.90 2.88 -6.97
CA GLN A 127 -4.45 1.49 -6.82
C GLN A 127 -4.47 1.03 -5.35
N LYS A 128 -4.07 1.90 -4.41
CA LYS A 128 -4.07 1.59 -2.98
C LYS A 128 -5.47 1.52 -2.42
N ARG A 129 -6.40 2.36 -2.91
CA ARG A 129 -7.82 2.27 -2.56
C ARG A 129 -8.41 0.91 -2.94
N PHE A 130 -8.08 0.41 -4.14
CA PHE A 130 -8.53 -0.91 -4.57
C PHE A 130 -7.96 -2.01 -3.66
N ALA A 131 -6.65 -2.01 -3.42
CA ALA A 131 -6.01 -2.99 -2.55
C ALA A 131 -6.62 -3.00 -1.13
N TRP A 132 -6.88 -1.83 -0.55
CA TRP A 132 -7.47 -1.73 0.77
C TRP A 132 -8.95 -2.07 0.81
N SER A 133 -9.69 -1.90 -0.30
CA SER A 133 -11.07 -2.37 -0.38
C SER A 133 -11.18 -3.89 -0.30
N ILE A 134 -10.23 -4.62 -0.91
CA ILE A 134 -10.11 -6.08 -0.75
C ILE A 134 -9.79 -6.43 0.70
N GLY A 135 -8.85 -5.70 1.32
CA GLY A 135 -8.54 -5.84 2.75
C GLY A 135 -9.74 -5.62 3.66
N LEU A 136 -10.58 -4.62 3.35
CA LEU A 136 -11.82 -4.33 4.08
C LEU A 136 -12.81 -5.50 3.96
N ILE A 137 -13.05 -6.02 2.75
CA ILE A 137 -13.92 -7.19 2.54
C ILE A 137 -13.43 -8.38 3.38
N LEU A 138 -12.13 -8.66 3.34
CA LEU A 138 -11.53 -9.74 4.10
C LEU A 138 -11.69 -9.53 5.62
N SER A 139 -11.51 -8.29 6.10
CA SER A 139 -11.68 -7.94 7.51
C SER A 139 -13.12 -8.11 8.00
N VAL A 140 -14.11 -7.78 7.16
CA VAL A 140 -15.53 -7.96 7.47
C VAL A 140 -15.88 -9.44 7.56
N ILE A 141 -15.39 -10.25 6.61
CA ILE A 141 -15.55 -11.71 6.66
C ILE A 141 -14.94 -12.26 7.95
N MET A 142 -13.71 -11.85 8.30
CA MET A 142 -13.05 -12.27 9.55
C MET A 142 -13.80 -11.80 10.80
N PHE A 143 -14.35 -10.59 10.80
CA PHE A 143 -15.15 -10.09 11.91
C PHE A 143 -16.39 -10.96 12.11
N VAL A 144 -17.15 -11.26 11.05
CA VAL A 144 -18.33 -12.13 11.15
C VAL A 144 -17.92 -13.53 11.61
N LEU A 145 -16.86 -14.10 11.03
CA LEU A 145 -16.42 -15.43 11.41
C LEU A 145 -15.92 -15.50 12.86
N VAL A 146 -15.10 -14.57 13.33
CA VAL A 146 -14.47 -14.67 14.67
C VAL A 146 -15.35 -14.09 15.78
N VAL A 147 -16.01 -12.97 15.53
CA VAL A 147 -16.79 -12.27 16.56
C VAL A 147 -18.20 -12.83 16.69
N VAL A 148 -18.87 -13.15 15.57
CA VAL A 148 -20.27 -13.58 15.60
C VAL A 148 -20.41 -15.10 15.75
N LEU A 149 -19.62 -15.87 15.00
CA LEU A 149 -19.79 -17.33 14.97
C LEU A 149 -18.98 -18.08 16.04
N GLU A 150 -18.02 -17.45 16.71
CA GLU A 150 -17.21 -17.97 17.84
C GLU A 150 -16.61 -19.39 17.72
N MET A 151 -16.63 -20.04 16.56
CA MET A 151 -16.12 -21.42 16.39
C MET A 151 -14.69 -21.46 15.85
N MET A 152 -13.82 -22.35 16.30
CA MET A 152 -12.48 -22.52 15.72
C MET A 152 -12.56 -23.49 14.52
N THR A 153 -12.62 -22.95 13.30
CA THR A 153 -12.58 -23.75 12.07
C THR A 153 -11.25 -23.58 11.35
N PRO A 154 -10.73 -24.63 10.68
CA PRO A 154 -9.47 -24.54 9.92
C PRO A 154 -9.52 -23.49 8.82
N ILE A 155 -10.71 -23.21 8.28
CA ILE A 155 -10.95 -22.14 7.31
C ILE A 155 -10.57 -20.76 7.88
N LYS A 156 -10.91 -20.48 9.15
CA LYS A 156 -10.57 -19.20 9.80
C LYS A 156 -9.06 -19.04 9.95
N ILE A 157 -8.36 -20.10 10.34
CA ILE A 157 -6.91 -20.13 10.45
C ILE A 157 -6.27 -19.85 9.09
N GLY A 158 -6.73 -20.55 8.04
CA GLY A 158 -6.24 -20.35 6.68
C GLY A 158 -6.39 -18.92 6.19
N ILE A 159 -7.55 -18.29 6.43
CA ILE A 159 -7.78 -16.90 6.02
C ILE A 159 -6.95 -15.91 6.85
N CYS A 160 -6.82 -16.12 8.17
CA CYS A 160 -5.98 -15.27 9.01
C CYS A 160 -4.51 -15.32 8.57
N VAL A 161 -3.97 -16.53 8.33
CA VAL A 161 -2.60 -16.71 7.83
C VAL A 161 -2.42 -16.04 6.47
N ALA A 162 -3.38 -16.21 5.55
CA ALA A 162 -3.33 -15.53 4.25
C ALA A 162 -3.31 -14.00 4.41
N CYS A 163 -4.14 -13.43 5.30
CA CYS A 163 -4.16 -11.99 5.57
C CYS A 163 -2.82 -11.50 6.16
N LEU A 164 -2.27 -12.23 7.13
CA LEU A 164 -0.97 -11.92 7.73
C LEU A 164 0.17 -11.97 6.70
N ILE A 165 0.14 -12.92 5.77
CA ILE A 165 1.11 -13.00 4.66
C ILE A 165 1.00 -11.77 3.75
N LEU A 166 -0.21 -11.33 3.39
CA LEU A 166 -0.42 -10.14 2.56
C LEU A 166 0.08 -8.87 3.26
N LEU A 167 -0.20 -8.70 4.56
CA LEU A 167 0.30 -7.60 5.37
C LEU A 167 1.83 -7.62 5.47
N PHE A 168 2.40 -8.79 5.71
CA PHE A 168 3.85 -8.98 5.80
C PHE A 168 4.55 -8.64 4.47
N SER A 169 4.00 -9.06 3.33
CA SER A 169 4.59 -8.75 2.03
C SER A 169 4.59 -7.25 1.73
N GLU A 170 3.54 -6.53 2.14
CA GLU A 170 3.48 -5.08 1.99
C GLU A 170 4.48 -4.40 2.94
N ALA A 171 4.57 -4.82 4.19
CA ALA A 171 5.48 -4.24 5.17
C ALA A 171 6.97 -4.50 4.84
N ALA A 172 7.34 -5.78 4.71
CA ALA A 172 8.73 -6.23 4.59
C ALA A 172 9.30 -5.96 3.19
N PHE A 173 8.63 -6.47 2.15
CA PHE A 173 9.14 -6.38 0.77
C PHE A 173 8.76 -5.07 0.08
N GLY A 174 7.77 -4.33 0.59
CA GLY A 174 7.22 -3.16 -0.11
C GLY A 174 6.43 -3.54 -1.35
N ILE A 175 6.00 -4.80 -1.47
CA ILE A 175 5.23 -5.32 -2.60
C ILE A 175 3.78 -5.45 -2.15
N CYS A 176 2.92 -4.58 -2.68
CA CYS A 176 1.48 -4.68 -2.46
C CYS A 176 0.86 -5.58 -3.54
N ILE A 177 0.57 -6.84 -3.18
CA ILE A 177 -0.06 -7.82 -4.09
C ILE A 177 -1.39 -7.30 -4.65
N GLY A 178 -2.16 -6.54 -3.85
CA GLY A 178 -3.39 -5.91 -4.32
C GLY A 178 -3.16 -4.88 -5.45
N CYS A 179 -2.04 -4.16 -5.43
CA CYS A 179 -1.68 -3.24 -6.52
C CYS A 179 -1.26 -4.00 -7.79
N VAL A 180 -0.57 -5.15 -7.64
CA VAL A 180 -0.23 -6.02 -8.77
C VAL A 180 -1.50 -6.58 -9.42
N LEU A 181 -2.45 -7.06 -8.61
CA LEU A 181 -3.74 -7.54 -9.10
C LEU A 181 -4.53 -6.44 -9.80
N TYR A 182 -4.51 -5.21 -9.28
CA TYR A 182 -5.16 -4.06 -9.92
C TYR A 182 -4.59 -3.80 -11.32
N ASN A 183 -3.25 -3.77 -11.45
CA ASN A 183 -2.59 -3.52 -12.73
C ASN A 183 -2.79 -4.66 -13.74
N TRP A 184 -2.97 -5.90 -13.27
CA TRP A 184 -3.29 -7.04 -14.13
C TRP A 184 -4.76 -7.03 -14.60
N LEU A 185 -5.70 -6.69 -13.71
CA LEU A 185 -7.14 -6.72 -14.00
C LEU A 185 -7.62 -5.49 -14.77
N THR A 186 -7.03 -4.32 -14.51
CA THR A 186 -7.44 -3.05 -15.10
C THR A 186 -6.42 -2.60 -16.14
N SER A 187 -6.85 -2.40 -17.40
CA SER A 187 -5.99 -1.89 -18.48
C SER A 187 -5.47 -0.47 -18.27
N ASN A 188 -5.95 0.27 -17.26
CA ASN A 188 -5.36 1.53 -16.85
C ASN A 188 -4.04 1.26 -16.14
N LYS A 189 -2.92 1.55 -16.81
CA LYS A 189 -1.58 1.40 -16.26
C LYS A 189 -1.47 2.16 -14.94
N ALA A 190 -1.04 1.46 -13.89
CA ALA A 190 -0.76 2.06 -12.61
C ALA A 190 0.27 3.20 -12.78
N SER A 191 -0.06 4.38 -12.27
CA SER A 191 0.81 5.57 -12.31
C SER A 191 1.49 5.75 -10.96
N HIS A 192 2.82 5.92 -10.97
CA HIS A 192 3.68 6.00 -9.78
C HIS A 192 3.53 4.77 -8.87
N CYS A 193 4.20 3.68 -9.26
CA CYS A 193 4.22 2.43 -8.50
C CYS A 193 5.29 2.44 -7.41
N PRO A 194 5.10 1.66 -6.32
CA PRO A 194 6.11 1.52 -5.26
C PRO A 194 7.47 1.14 -5.85
N GLY A 195 8.53 1.81 -5.42
CA GLY A 195 9.90 1.56 -5.91
C GLY A 195 10.12 1.85 -7.39
N GLY A 196 9.20 2.55 -8.07
CA GLY A 196 9.32 2.89 -9.48
C GLY A 196 9.20 1.70 -10.44
N VAL A 197 8.63 0.56 -10.00
CA VAL A 197 8.57 -0.69 -10.79
C VAL A 197 7.80 -0.54 -12.11
N CYS A 198 6.90 0.43 -12.21
CA CYS A 198 6.14 0.71 -13.43
C CYS A 198 6.90 1.56 -14.45
N GLU A 199 8.01 2.20 -14.05
CA GLU A 199 8.98 2.77 -14.99
C GLU A 199 9.94 1.64 -15.39
N VAL A 200 10.03 1.36 -16.69
CA VAL A 200 10.94 0.32 -17.20
C VAL A 200 12.37 0.74 -16.86
N ARG A 201 12.96 0.11 -15.84
CA ARG A 201 14.37 0.27 -15.48
C ARG A 201 15.17 -0.94 -15.91
N GLU A 202 16.33 -0.71 -16.50
CA GLU A 202 17.32 -1.77 -16.66
C GLU A 202 17.89 -2.15 -15.29
N LYS A 203 18.01 -3.45 -15.03
CA LYS A 203 18.58 -3.95 -13.77
C LYS A 203 20.02 -3.49 -13.66
N THR A 204 20.36 -2.79 -12.58
CA THR A 204 21.75 -2.41 -12.32
C THR A 204 22.56 -3.65 -11.92
N ALA A 205 23.88 -3.64 -12.14
CA ALA A 205 24.75 -4.79 -11.88
C ALA A 205 24.68 -5.33 -10.44
N ILE A 206 24.33 -4.47 -9.46
CA ILE A 206 24.13 -4.84 -8.05
C ILE A 206 22.85 -5.67 -7.84
N GLN A 207 21.85 -5.53 -8.71
CA GLN A 207 20.58 -6.26 -8.66
C GLN A 207 20.61 -7.61 -9.38
N ALA A 208 21.69 -7.91 -10.11
CA ALA A 208 21.86 -9.19 -10.79
C ALA A 208 22.36 -10.25 -9.80
N ILE A 209 21.54 -11.28 -9.56
CA ILE A 209 21.94 -12.42 -8.72
C ILE A 209 22.91 -13.29 -9.51
N ASN A 210 24.13 -13.45 -9.01
CA ASN A 210 25.09 -14.40 -9.58
C ASN A 210 24.64 -15.84 -9.27
N PRO A 211 24.76 -16.81 -10.20
CA PRO A 211 24.45 -18.22 -9.93
C PRO A 211 25.10 -18.78 -8.65
N VAL A 212 26.28 -18.29 -8.27
CA VAL A 212 26.93 -18.68 -7.00
C VAL A 212 26.15 -18.18 -5.78
N GLN A 213 25.65 -16.94 -5.80
CA GLN A 213 24.82 -16.40 -4.72
C GLN A 213 23.49 -17.16 -4.59
N ALA A 214 22.91 -17.57 -5.73
CA ALA A 214 21.72 -18.41 -5.73
C ALA A 214 21.98 -19.79 -5.12
N ALA A 215 23.11 -20.43 -5.45
CA ALA A 215 23.48 -21.73 -4.89
C ALA A 215 23.68 -21.67 -3.36
N ILE A 216 24.33 -20.61 -2.85
CA ILE A 216 24.51 -20.41 -1.40
C ILE A 216 23.15 -20.25 -0.71
N ALA A 217 22.25 -19.44 -1.27
CA ALA A 217 20.91 -19.23 -0.70
C ALA A 217 20.11 -20.54 -0.65
N ILE A 218 20.12 -21.33 -1.73
CA ILE A 218 19.45 -22.62 -1.80
C ILE A 218 20.03 -23.59 -0.76
N PHE A 219 21.35 -23.69 -0.67
CA PHE A 219 22.02 -24.57 0.28
C PHE A 219 21.70 -24.19 1.74
N ALA A 220 21.70 -22.90 2.07
CA ALA A 220 21.34 -22.42 3.40
C ALA A 220 19.87 -22.75 3.75
N PHE A 221 18.94 -22.56 2.81
CA PHE A 221 17.54 -22.94 3.00
C PHE A 221 17.35 -24.45 3.19
N LEU A 222 18.07 -25.27 2.42
CA LEU A 222 18.03 -26.72 2.53
C LEU A 222 18.57 -27.19 3.89
N ILE A 223 19.68 -26.64 4.37
CA ILE A 223 20.20 -26.97 5.71
C ILE A 223 19.17 -26.59 6.79
N ALA A 224 18.62 -25.38 6.73
CA ALA A 224 17.63 -24.93 7.70
C ALA A 224 16.37 -25.83 7.69
N ALA A 225 15.92 -26.28 6.52
CA ALA A 225 14.80 -27.20 6.39
C ALA A 225 15.11 -28.59 6.96
N VAL A 226 16.31 -29.12 6.70
CA VAL A 226 16.73 -30.43 7.23
C VAL A 226 16.88 -30.40 8.76
N LEU A 227 17.50 -29.34 9.30
CA LEU A 227 17.62 -29.16 10.75
C LEU A 227 16.25 -28.94 11.42
N GLY A 228 15.36 -28.19 10.77
CA GLY A 228 13.99 -27.97 11.25
C GLY A 228 13.10 -29.21 11.20
N TYR A 229 13.38 -30.17 10.31
CA TYR A 229 12.68 -31.45 10.28
C TYR A 229 13.11 -32.41 11.41
N GLN A 230 14.33 -32.22 11.94
CA GLN A 230 14.88 -33.05 13.02
C GLN A 230 14.51 -32.57 14.43
N ALA A 231 13.97 -31.35 14.57
CA ALA A 231 13.54 -30.75 15.83
C ALA A 231 12.04 -30.93 16.06
#